data_AF-A0A7K3THE2-F1
#
_entry.id   AF-A0A7K3THE2-F1
#
_cell.length_a   1.000
_cell.length_b   1.000
_cell.length_c   1.000
_cell.angle_alpha   90.00
_cell.angle_beta   90.00
_cell.angle_gamma   90.00
#
_symmetry.space_group_name_H-M   'P 1'
#
loop_
_entity.id
_entity.type
_entity.pdbx_description
1 polymer ?
#
loop_
_entity_poly.entity_id
_entity_poly.type
_entity_poly.pdbx_seq_one_letter_code
_entity_poly.pdbx_strand_id
1 'polypeptide(L)'
;MNATVTAVTPRPLLHAEHSPGWTNETTGDGVTVLFSSVQPDFGWQFETDRMESGDLSACLCPDTGARRLFSEEITPDMLADLGNACDRLQAWLDDCAEALAWLQAREREAGN
;
A
#
# COMPACT_ATOMS: atom_id res chain seq x y z
N MET A 1 -8.66 -16.32 -37.33
CA MET A 1 -9.32 -15.69 -36.17
C MET A 1 -8.22 -15.41 -35.17
N ASN A 2 -7.75 -14.17 -35.06
CA ASN A 2 -6.71 -13.81 -34.09
C ASN A 2 -7.39 -13.55 -32.76
N ALA A 3 -7.18 -14.42 -31.79
CA ALA A 3 -7.49 -14.12 -30.40
C ALA A 3 -6.47 -13.10 -29.92
N THR A 4 -6.91 -11.85 -29.72
CA THR A 4 -6.14 -10.86 -28.96
C THR A 4 -6.05 -11.39 -27.53
N VAL A 5 -4.94 -12.03 -27.19
CA VAL A 5 -4.62 -12.37 -25.80
C VAL A 5 -4.30 -11.04 -25.13
N THR A 6 -5.25 -10.48 -24.38
CA THR A 6 -4.98 -9.38 -23.44
C THR A 6 -3.99 -9.92 -22.42
N ALA A 7 -2.70 -9.64 -22.64
CA ALA A 7 -1.66 -9.99 -21.69
C ALA A 7 -1.95 -9.23 -20.39
N VAL A 8 -2.42 -9.93 -19.37
CA VAL A 8 -2.62 -9.34 -18.05
C VAL A 8 -1.24 -9.06 -17.49
N THR A 9 -0.90 -7.79 -17.31
CA THR A 9 0.35 -7.39 -16.67
C THR A 9 0.42 -8.03 -15.27
N PRO A 10 1.39 -8.93 -14.99
CA PRO A 10 1.48 -9.62 -13.72
C PRO A 10 1.76 -8.61 -12.59
N ARG A 11 1.31 -8.90 -11.37
CA ARG A 11 1.62 -8.08 -10.20
C ARG A 11 3.14 -7.96 -10.01
N PRO A 12 3.65 -6.80 -9.57
CA PRO A 12 5.05 -6.64 -9.26
C PRO A 12 5.47 -7.54 -8.08
N LEU A 13 6.75 -7.88 -8.05
CA LEU A 13 7.36 -8.57 -6.91
C LEU A 13 7.80 -7.51 -5.90
N LEU A 14 7.18 -7.50 -4.73
CA LEU A 14 7.52 -6.57 -3.64
C LEU A 14 8.63 -7.15 -2.77
N HIS A 15 9.48 -6.30 -2.23
CA HIS A 15 10.69 -6.68 -1.49
C HIS A 15 10.45 -6.78 0.02
N ALA A 16 9.56 -5.96 0.57
CA ALA A 16 9.14 -5.94 1.96
C ALA A 16 7.96 -6.89 2.22
N GLU A 17 7.78 -7.24 3.49
CA GLU A 17 6.58 -7.93 3.92
C GLU A 17 5.41 -6.94 4.01
N HIS A 18 4.29 -7.29 3.38
CA HIS A 18 3.07 -6.50 3.42
C HIS A 18 1.93 -7.32 4.01
N SER A 19 1.36 -6.82 5.11
CA SER A 19 0.16 -7.38 5.71
C SER A 19 -0.94 -6.30 5.74
N PRO A 20 -2.10 -6.54 5.11
CA PRO A 20 -2.49 -7.75 4.35
C PRO A 20 -1.83 -7.86 2.95
N GLY A 21 -1.28 -6.78 2.40
CA GLY A 21 -0.74 -6.74 1.04
C GLY A 21 -1.85 -6.65 -0.01
N TRP A 22 -1.75 -7.43 -1.09
CA TRP A 22 -2.75 -7.44 -2.17
C TRP A 22 -4.08 -8.04 -1.72
N THR A 23 -5.17 -7.29 -1.89
CA THR A 23 -6.53 -7.70 -1.53
C THR A 23 -7.53 -7.33 -2.65
N ASN A 24 -8.79 -7.73 -2.48
CA ASN A 24 -9.95 -7.34 -3.31
C ASN A 24 -11.20 -7.29 -2.42
N GLU A 25 -11.05 -6.80 -1.18
CA GLU A 25 -12.13 -6.76 -0.21
C GLU A 25 -13.01 -5.54 -0.47
N THR A 26 -14.30 -5.77 -0.71
CA THR A 26 -15.29 -4.71 -0.91
C THR A 26 -16.02 -4.43 0.39
N THR A 27 -15.96 -3.19 0.84
CA THR A 27 -16.68 -2.68 2.00
C THR A 27 -18.16 -2.48 1.69
N GLY A 28 -18.99 -2.35 2.73
CA GLY A 28 -20.45 -2.22 2.58
C GLY A 28 -20.91 -0.96 1.84
N ASP A 29 -20.04 0.04 1.71
CA ASP A 29 -20.23 1.29 0.95
C ASP A 29 -19.68 1.22 -0.48
N GLY A 30 -19.30 0.03 -0.97
CA GLY A 30 -18.93 -0.18 -2.37
C GLY A 30 -17.48 0.22 -2.71
N VAL A 31 -16.66 0.56 -1.72
CA VAL A 31 -15.22 0.77 -1.89
C VAL A 31 -14.53 -0.59 -1.89
N THR A 32 -13.60 -0.83 -2.81
CA THR A 32 -12.82 -2.07 -2.87
C THR A 32 -11.37 -1.80 -2.58
N VAL A 33 -10.85 -2.34 -1.49
CA VAL A 33 -9.42 -2.27 -1.16
C VAL A 33 -8.66 -3.19 -2.11
N LEU A 34 -7.65 -2.66 -2.79
CA LEU A 34 -6.83 -3.39 -3.76
C LEU A 34 -5.44 -3.74 -3.20
N PHE A 35 -4.91 -2.88 -2.35
CA PHE A 35 -3.65 -3.07 -1.66
C PHE A 35 -3.68 -2.30 -0.35
N SER A 36 -3.31 -2.95 0.75
CA SER A 36 -3.18 -2.30 2.05
C SER A 36 -1.94 -2.83 2.76
N SER A 37 -1.19 -1.95 3.41
CA SER A 37 0.02 -2.33 4.12
C SER A 37 0.31 -1.39 5.27
N VAL A 38 0.74 -1.97 6.38
CA VAL A 38 1.21 -1.23 7.55
C VAL A 38 2.73 -1.35 7.65
N GLN A 39 3.39 -0.21 7.88
CA GLN A 39 4.76 -0.13 8.37
C GLN A 39 4.69 0.11 9.90
N PRO A 40 4.86 -0.95 10.72
CA PRO A 40 4.59 -0.86 12.16
C PRO A 40 5.65 -0.07 12.93
N ASP A 41 6.91 -0.09 12.49
CA ASP A 41 8.02 0.59 13.19
C ASP A 41 7.84 2.11 13.19
N PHE A 42 7.28 2.68 12.12
CA PHE A 42 7.04 4.11 11.93
C PHE A 42 5.57 4.49 12.06
N GLY A 43 4.68 3.51 12.23
CA GLY A 43 3.26 3.72 12.39
C GLY A 43 2.57 4.35 11.19
N TRP A 44 2.96 3.93 9.99
CA TRP A 44 2.33 4.36 8.74
C TRP A 44 1.48 3.24 8.16
N GLN A 45 0.37 3.62 7.55
CA GLN A 45 -0.46 2.74 6.73
C GLN A 45 -0.57 3.34 5.33
N PHE A 46 -0.43 2.49 4.32
CA PHE A 46 -0.69 2.82 2.93
C PHE A 46 -1.82 1.95 2.42
N GLU A 47 -2.78 2.57 1.72
CA GLU A 47 -3.94 1.89 1.16
C GLU A 47 -4.27 2.43 -0.22
N THR A 48 -4.65 1.53 -1.13
CA THR A 48 -5.18 1.87 -2.45
C THR A 48 -6.52 1.21 -2.63
N ASP A 49 -7.50 2.01 -3.05
CA ASP A 49 -8.90 1.63 -3.13
C ASP A 49 -9.45 1.94 -4.51
N ARG A 50 -10.43 1.15 -4.93
CA ARG A 50 -11.35 1.52 -6.00
C ARG A 50 -12.64 2.02 -5.38
N MET A 51 -12.96 3.29 -5.60
CA MET A 51 -14.20 3.91 -5.17
C MET A 51 -15.40 3.32 -5.89
N GLU A 52 -16.62 3.55 -5.38
CA GLU A 52 -17.87 3.14 -6.04
C GLU A 52 -17.97 3.74 -7.46
N SER A 53 -17.44 4.95 -7.67
CA SER A 53 -17.36 5.60 -8.99
C SER A 53 -16.48 4.85 -10.00
N GLY A 54 -15.70 3.88 -9.54
CA GLY A 54 -14.65 3.20 -10.31
C GLY A 54 -13.29 3.88 -10.23
N ASP A 55 -13.20 5.07 -9.62
CA ASP A 55 -11.95 5.81 -9.52
C ASP A 55 -10.97 5.14 -8.56
N LEU A 56 -9.70 5.11 -8.94
CA LEU A 56 -8.62 4.66 -8.07
C LEU A 56 -8.23 5.78 -7.11
N SER A 57 -8.26 5.49 -5.81
CA SER A 57 -7.80 6.35 -4.72
C SER A 57 -6.60 5.71 -4.04
N ALA A 58 -5.70 6.53 -3.49
CA ALA A 58 -4.59 6.07 -2.68
C ALA A 58 -4.39 7.02 -1.51
N CYS A 59 -4.07 6.47 -0.34
CA CYS A 59 -3.77 7.25 0.85
C CYS A 59 -2.55 6.70 1.59
N LEU A 60 -1.81 7.63 2.20
CA LEU A 60 -0.76 7.36 3.17
C LEU A 60 -1.16 8.10 4.45
N CYS A 61 -1.46 7.37 5.51
CA CYS A 61 -1.98 7.91 6.75
C CYS A 61 -1.32 7.27 7.97
N PRO A 62 -1.33 7.93 9.14
CA PRO A 62 -0.87 7.30 10.37
C PRO A 62 -1.72 6.05 10.66
N ASP A 63 -1.06 4.92 10.95
CA ASP A 63 -1.75 3.72 11.38
C ASP A 63 -2.45 3.99 12.71
N THR A 64 -3.77 3.84 12.71
CA THR A 64 -4.61 4.05 13.90
C THR A 64 -4.28 3.07 15.04
N GLY A 65 -3.67 1.92 14.72
CA GLY A 65 -3.12 0.94 15.67
C GLY A 65 -1.73 1.29 16.20
N ALA A 66 -0.93 2.04 15.45
CA ALA A 66 0.41 2.48 15.82
C ALA A 66 0.46 3.67 16.78
N ARG A 67 -0.66 3.93 17.48
CA ARG A 67 -0.80 4.93 18.55
C ARG A 67 0.33 4.93 19.58
N ARG A 68 1.09 3.84 19.72
CA ARG A 68 2.23 3.72 20.64
C ARG A 68 3.30 4.80 20.44
N LEU A 69 3.61 5.22 19.21
CA LEU A 69 4.59 6.29 18.96
C LEU A 69 4.11 7.67 19.41
N PHE A 70 2.79 7.87 19.55
CA PHE A 70 2.18 9.15 19.89
C PHE A 70 1.59 9.20 21.30
N SER A 71 1.58 8.08 22.04
CA SER A 71 0.97 7.98 23.38
C SER A 71 1.94 7.66 24.51
N GLU A 72 3.17 7.23 24.21
CA GLU A 72 4.20 6.90 25.20
C GLU A 72 5.31 7.97 25.22
N GLU A 73 6.02 8.10 26.34
CA GLU A 73 7.16 9.02 26.47
C GLU A 73 8.29 8.54 25.54
N ILE A 74 8.59 9.31 24.49
CA ILE A 74 9.63 8.99 23.51
C ILE A 74 11.01 9.03 24.19
N THR A 75 11.77 7.94 24.08
CA THR A 75 13.14 7.86 24.61
C THR A 75 14.19 8.06 23.51
N PRO A 76 15.43 8.48 23.85
CA PRO A 76 16.52 8.56 22.88
C PRO A 76 16.83 7.24 22.16
N ASP A 77 16.73 6.11 22.86
CA ASP A 77 16.97 4.78 22.29
C ASP A 77 15.90 4.44 21.23
N MET A 78 14.63 4.79 21.49
CA MET A 78 13.56 4.64 20.49
C MET A 78 13.84 5.46 19.23
N LEU A 79 14.37 6.69 19.37
CA LEU A 79 14.76 7.51 18.22
C LEU A 79 15.96 6.92 17.46
N ALA A 80 16.91 6.31 18.16
CA ALA A 80 18.05 5.64 17.55
C ALA A 80 17.62 4.37 16.78
N ASP A 81 16.72 3.57 17.36
CA ASP A 81 16.15 2.38 16.73
C ASP A 81 15.35 2.73 15.47
N LEU A 82 14.56 3.81 15.51
CA LEU A 82 13.90 4.37 14.33
C LEU A 82 14.91 4.80 13.26
N GLY A 83 15.97 5.49 13.65
CA GLY A 83 17.06 5.87 12.74
C GLY A 83 17.69 4.66 12.04
N ASN A 84 17.91 3.56 12.77
CA ASN A 84 18.43 2.30 12.22
C ASN A 84 17.42 1.56 11.34
N ALA A 85 16.12 1.92 11.41
CA ALA A 85 15.06 1.31 10.63
C ALA A 85 14.72 2.07 9.33
N CYS A 86 15.35 3.22 9.06
CA CYS A 86 15.04 4.06 7.89
C CYS A 86 15.18 3.33 6.55
N ASP A 87 16.16 2.43 6.40
CA ASP A 87 16.32 1.64 5.18
C ASP A 87 15.11 0.71 4.94
N ARG A 88 14.51 0.20 6.02
CA ARG A 88 13.28 -0.62 5.95
C ARG A 88 12.06 0.23 5.58
N LEU A 89 11.99 1.47 6.07
CA LEU A 89 10.95 2.41 5.65
C LEU A 89 11.08 2.76 4.16
N GLN A 90 12.30 3.02 3.70
CA GLN A 90 12.55 3.32 2.29
C GLN A 90 12.11 2.17 1.38
N ALA A 91 12.54 0.94 1.69
CA ALA A 91 12.14 -0.23 0.90
C ALA A 91 10.61 -0.42 0.87
N TRP A 92 9.94 -0.22 2.00
CA TRP A 92 8.48 -0.29 2.08
C TRP A 92 7.79 0.79 1.21
N LEU A 93 8.29 2.03 1.23
CA LEU A 93 7.76 3.12 0.39
C LEU A 93 7.98 2.85 -1.11
N ASP A 94 9.13 2.29 -1.48
CA ASP A 94 9.44 1.93 -2.86
C ASP A 94 8.46 0.85 -3.36
N ASP A 95 8.16 -0.17 -2.54
CA ASP A 95 7.18 -1.20 -2.87
C ASP A 95 5.75 -0.63 -2.97
N CYS A 96 5.35 0.30 -2.09
CA CYS A 96 4.07 1.00 -2.21
C CYS A 96 3.97 1.79 -3.52
N ALA A 97 5.05 2.45 -3.93
CA ALA A 97 5.10 3.17 -5.19
C ALA A 97 4.98 2.22 -6.40
N GLU A 98 5.64 1.06 -6.35
CA GLU A 98 5.54 0.03 -7.39
C GLU A 98 4.12 -0.55 -7.49
N ALA A 99 3.49 -0.84 -6.34
CA ALA A 99 2.11 -1.30 -6.28
C ALA A 99 1.12 -0.28 -6.89
N LEU A 100 1.26 1.00 -6.54
CA LEU A 100 0.42 2.08 -7.07
C LEU A 100 0.62 2.27 -8.58
N ALA A 101 1.87 2.28 -9.04
CA ALA A 101 2.20 2.43 -10.45
C ALA A 101 1.58 1.29 -11.29
N TRP A 102 1.63 0.06 -10.78
CA TRP A 102 1.01 -1.09 -11.41
C TRP A 102 -0.52 -0.96 -11.49
N LEU A 103 -1.18 -0.57 -10.39
CA LEU A 103 -2.63 -0.37 -10.38
C LEU A 103 -3.07 0.70 -11.39
N GLN A 104 -2.37 1.84 -11.42
CA GLN A 104 -2.66 2.91 -12.38
C GLN A 104 -2.43 2.47 -13.83
N ALA A 105 -1.44 1.62 -14.09
CA ALA A 105 -1.23 1.06 -15.43
C ALA A 105 -2.42 0.19 -15.86
N ARG A 106 -2.94 -0.64 -14.96
CA ARG A 106 -4.11 -1.49 -15.23
C ARG A 106 -5.38 -0.70 -15.50
N GLU A 107 -5.61 0.41 -14.79
CA GLU A 107 -6.76 1.28 -15.07
C GLU A 107 -6.70 1.86 -16.49
N ARG A 108 -5.51 2.29 -16.93
CA ARG A 108 -5.31 2.81 -18.30
C ARG A 108 -5.54 1.75 -19.36
N GLU A 109 -5.19 0.50 -19.10
CA GLU A 109 -5.44 -0.63 -20.00
C GLU A 109 -6.94 -0.99 -20.07
N ALA A 110 -7.68 -0.83 -18.97
CA ALA A 110 -9.11 -1.15 -18.90
C ALA A 110 -10.03 -0.07 -19.48
N GLY A 111 -9.57 1.18 -19.56
CA GLY A 111 -10.30 2.32 -20.13
C GLY A 111 -10.14 2.52 -21.64
N ASN A 112 -9.44 1.61 -22.34
CA ASN A 112 -9.23 1.60 -23.80
C ASN A 112 -10.02 0.47 -24.47
#